data_AF-A0A2N2J1Z7-F1
#
_entry.id   AF-A0A2N2J1Z7-F1
#
_cell.length_a   1.000
_cell.length_b   1.000
_cell.length_c   1.000
_cell.angle_alpha   90.00
_cell.angle_beta   90.00
_cell.angle_gamma   90.00
#
_symmetry.space_group_name_H-M   'P 1'
#
loop_
_entity.id
_entity.type
_entity.pdbx_description
1 polymer ?
#
loop_
_entity_poly.entity_id
_entity_poly.type
_entity_poly.pdbx_seq_one_letter_code
_entity_poly.pdbx_strand_id
1 'polypeptide(L)'
;MKTKIYFILLFLFLCSYKAFAQVNNFDVFPKNNGTSVNDFASLINAQDTKKIKVLCEEIKKDELANILIVTIYSIPNVKKEYEKPIFYGTDLFNHWKIGWDGIIFLITKNDRKTAICTGYLTEHFLPDSEAKKVIYKYMIPNFKKGDYGTGIITGIIEARKVMEKNRRLMYPEKYGRTK
;
A
#
# COMPACT_ATOMS: atom_id res chain seq x y z
N MET A 1 -61.98 -14.64 17.83
CA MET A 1 -60.78 -15.51 17.69
C MET A 1 -60.02 -15.27 16.38
N LYS A 2 -60.69 -15.13 15.22
CA LYS A 2 -60.03 -14.92 13.91
C LYS A 2 -59.15 -13.66 13.84
N THR A 3 -59.56 -12.54 14.44
CA THR A 3 -58.78 -11.28 14.49
C THR A 3 -57.48 -11.36 15.31
N LYS A 4 -57.41 -12.23 16.34
CA LYS A 4 -56.18 -12.46 17.11
C LYS A 4 -55.15 -13.31 16.32
N ILE A 5 -55.62 -14.18 15.43
CA ILE A 5 -54.77 -15.02 14.57
C ILE A 5 -54.06 -14.16 13.49
N TYR A 6 -54.76 -13.18 12.91
CA TYR A 6 -54.14 -12.24 11.96
C TYR A 6 -53.06 -11.37 12.62
N PHE A 7 -53.24 -10.97 13.87
CA PHE A 7 -52.22 -10.22 14.63
C PHE A 7 -50.96 -11.05 14.91
N ILE A 8 -51.11 -12.35 15.20
CA ILE A 8 -49.98 -13.27 15.42
C ILE A 8 -49.23 -13.54 14.10
N LEU A 9 -49.94 -13.72 12.99
CA LEU A 9 -49.32 -13.90 11.67
C LEU A 9 -48.61 -12.64 11.16
N LEU A 10 -49.16 -11.44 11.42
CA LEU A 10 -48.51 -10.18 11.09
C LEU A 10 -47.24 -9.96 11.94
N PHE A 11 -47.24 -10.37 13.20
CA PHE A 11 -46.08 -10.30 14.08
C PHE A 11 -44.95 -11.28 13.67
N LEU A 12 -45.32 -12.50 13.23
CA LEU A 12 -44.36 -13.47 12.67
C LEU A 12 -43.78 -13.04 11.31
N PHE A 13 -44.54 -12.31 10.50
CA PHE A 13 -44.06 -11.72 9.24
C PHE A 13 -43.10 -10.54 9.47
N LEU A 14 -43.27 -9.78 10.55
CA LEU A 14 -42.35 -8.69 10.92
C LEU A 14 -41.03 -9.17 11.53
N CYS A 15 -41.00 -10.34 12.18
CA CYS A 15 -39.76 -10.93 12.72
C CYS A 15 -38.85 -11.57 11.66
N SER A 16 -39.37 -11.93 10.48
CA SER A 16 -38.58 -12.58 9.43
C SER A 16 -37.74 -11.62 8.57
N TYR A 17 -37.99 -10.31 8.65
CA TYR A 17 -37.17 -9.31 7.93
C TYR A 17 -35.80 -9.01 8.56
N LYS A 18 -35.52 -9.51 9.77
CA LYS A 18 -34.23 -9.27 10.45
C LYS A 18 -33.14 -10.29 10.10
N ALA A 19 -33.43 -11.28 9.26
CA ALA A 19 -32.49 -12.36 8.92
C ALA A 19 -31.61 -12.08 7.69
N PHE A 20 -31.79 -10.96 6.98
CA PHE A 20 -30.96 -10.59 5.82
C PHE A 20 -30.10 -9.34 6.09
N ALA A 21 -29.35 -9.38 7.18
CA ALA A 21 -28.25 -8.47 7.43
C ALA A 21 -27.05 -9.26 7.96
N GLN A 22 -26.63 -10.28 7.21
CA GLN A 22 -25.30 -10.85 7.41
C GLN A 22 -24.26 -9.89 6.84
N VAL A 23 -23.58 -9.26 7.79
CA VAL A 23 -22.40 -8.41 7.68
C VAL A 23 -21.35 -9.04 6.77
N ASN A 24 -21.04 -8.38 5.65
CA ASN A 24 -19.78 -8.58 4.92
C ASN A 24 -18.79 -7.49 5.34
N ASN A 25 -18.33 -7.52 6.59
CA ASN A 25 -17.11 -6.79 6.98
C ASN A 25 -15.93 -7.61 6.45
N PHE A 26 -15.72 -7.60 5.14
CA PHE A 26 -14.39 -7.88 4.62
C PHE A 26 -13.53 -6.69 5.03
N ASP A 27 -12.53 -6.92 5.88
CA ASP A 27 -11.50 -5.93 6.15
C ASP A 27 -10.82 -5.61 4.82
N VAL A 28 -11.24 -4.49 4.21
CA VAL A 28 -10.74 -4.03 2.91
C VAL A 28 -9.23 -3.78 2.98
N PHE A 29 -8.73 -3.42 4.16
CA PHE A 29 -7.34 -3.12 4.41
C PHE A 29 -6.78 -4.07 5.48
N PRO A 30 -5.60 -4.67 5.25
CA PRO A 30 -4.94 -5.44 6.28
C PRO A 30 -4.56 -4.54 7.46
N LYS A 31 -4.43 -5.12 8.65
CA LYS A 31 -3.95 -4.40 9.83
C LYS A 31 -2.46 -4.13 9.72
N ASN A 32 -2.03 -2.89 9.94
CA ASN A 32 -0.61 -2.53 9.97
C ASN A 32 0.09 -3.24 11.14
N ASN A 33 1.22 -3.90 10.88
CA ASN A 33 2.00 -4.61 11.89
C ASN A 33 2.95 -3.69 12.68
N GLY A 34 2.94 -2.38 12.41
CA GLY A 34 3.78 -1.38 13.08
C GLY A 34 5.24 -1.39 12.62
N THR A 35 5.55 -2.01 11.47
CA THR A 35 6.91 -2.06 10.92
C THR A 35 6.94 -1.61 9.46
N SER A 36 8.13 -1.33 8.93
CA SER A 36 8.32 -0.98 7.52
C SER A 36 8.08 -2.13 6.56
N VAL A 37 7.95 -3.38 7.03
CA VAL A 37 7.65 -4.55 6.18
C VAL A 37 6.39 -5.24 6.68
N ASN A 38 5.35 -5.20 5.85
CA ASN A 38 4.04 -5.81 6.08
C ASN A 38 3.82 -6.88 4.98
N ASP A 39 4.45 -8.04 5.15
CA ASP A 39 4.45 -9.13 4.17
C ASP A 39 3.29 -10.12 4.42
N PHE A 40 2.07 -9.78 4.00
CA PHE A 40 0.90 -10.66 4.19
C PHE A 40 0.80 -11.78 3.16
N ALA A 41 1.59 -11.71 2.06
CA ALA A 41 1.58 -12.70 0.98
C ALA A 41 2.80 -13.63 0.97
N SER A 42 3.66 -13.53 1.99
CA SER A 42 4.88 -14.33 2.15
C SER A 42 5.78 -14.28 0.91
N LEU A 43 6.00 -13.06 0.39
CA LEU A 43 6.83 -12.82 -0.79
C LEU A 43 8.29 -12.50 -0.44
N ILE A 44 8.57 -12.19 0.83
CA ILE A 44 9.87 -11.67 1.25
C ILE A 44 10.48 -12.65 2.26
N ASN A 45 11.66 -13.19 1.94
CA ASN A 45 12.38 -14.04 2.87
C ASN A 45 12.96 -13.22 4.05
N ALA A 46 13.44 -13.91 5.08
CA ALA A 46 13.98 -13.26 6.28
C ALA A 46 15.21 -12.37 6.01
N GLN A 47 16.09 -12.79 5.09
CA GLN A 47 17.31 -12.06 4.75
C GLN A 47 16.98 -10.73 4.05
N ASP A 48 16.07 -10.76 3.08
CA ASP A 48 15.66 -9.55 2.36
C ASP A 48 14.79 -8.65 3.22
N THR A 49 13.95 -9.22 4.10
CA THR A 49 13.24 -8.45 5.12
C THR A 49 14.21 -7.61 5.96
N LYS A 50 15.32 -8.19 6.40
CA LYS A 50 16.34 -7.48 7.17
C LYS A 50 16.97 -6.33 6.36
N LYS A 51 17.35 -6.58 5.10
CA LYS A 51 17.93 -5.55 4.21
C LYS A 51 16.96 -4.41 3.94
N ILE A 52 15.70 -4.74 3.64
CA ILE A 52 14.63 -3.76 3.39
C ILE A 52 14.43 -2.86 4.61
N LYS A 53 14.36 -3.46 5.82
CA LYS A 53 14.22 -2.69 7.06
C LYS A 53 15.36 -1.70 7.26
N VAL A 54 16.61 -2.14 7.07
CA VAL A 54 17.80 -1.27 7.15
C VAL A 54 17.69 -0.12 6.15
N LEU A 55 17.37 -0.39 4.88
CA LEU A 55 17.22 0.68 3.87
C LEU A 55 16.11 1.68 4.23
N CYS A 56 14.96 1.20 4.70
CA CYS A 56 13.87 2.08 5.14
C CYS A 56 14.28 2.94 6.34
N GLU A 57 15.03 2.38 7.30
CA GLU A 57 15.54 3.09 8.47
C GLU A 57 16.57 4.16 8.08
N GLU A 58 17.48 3.86 7.15
CA GLU A 58 18.44 4.83 6.62
C GLU A 58 17.74 6.01 5.92
N ILE A 59 16.77 5.72 5.03
CA ILE A 59 16.01 6.75 4.32
C ILE A 59 15.21 7.63 5.29
N LYS A 60 14.66 7.02 6.35
CA LYS A 60 13.97 7.75 7.41
C LYS A 60 14.93 8.63 8.21
N LYS A 61 16.11 8.12 8.55
CA LYS A 61 17.17 8.88 9.26
C LYS A 61 17.67 10.07 8.43
N ASP A 62 17.71 9.93 7.12
CA ASP A 62 18.08 11.00 6.19
C ASP A 62 16.94 11.99 5.91
N GLU A 63 15.83 11.88 6.65
CA GLU A 63 14.63 12.72 6.55
C GLU A 63 14.08 12.79 5.12
N LEU A 64 14.18 11.69 4.37
CA LEU A 64 13.70 11.61 2.99
C LEU A 64 12.25 11.15 2.91
N ALA A 65 11.94 10.03 3.56
CA ALA A 65 10.60 9.44 3.54
C ALA A 65 10.44 8.37 4.64
N ASN A 66 9.20 8.14 5.05
CA ASN A 66 8.80 6.96 5.82
C ASN A 66 8.24 5.88 4.88
N ILE A 67 9.06 4.87 4.55
CA ILE A 67 8.72 3.84 3.57
C ILE A 67 8.12 2.59 4.24
N LEU A 68 6.96 2.15 3.74
CA LEU A 68 6.33 0.88 4.09
C LEU A 68 6.21 -0.02 2.85
N ILE A 69 6.62 -1.27 3.01
CA ILE A 69 6.42 -2.33 2.03
C ILE A 69 5.19 -3.13 2.45
N VAL A 70 4.24 -3.28 1.53
CA VAL A 70 3.00 -4.00 1.76
C VAL A 70 2.83 -5.05 0.67
N THR A 71 2.78 -6.32 1.06
CA THR A 71 2.45 -7.41 0.15
C THR A 71 1.10 -8.00 0.52
N ILE A 72 0.24 -8.23 -0.47
CA ILE A 72 -1.07 -8.88 -0.29
C ILE A 72 -1.29 -9.93 -1.38
N TYR A 73 -2.20 -10.87 -1.15
CA TYR A 73 -2.52 -11.87 -2.17
C TYR A 73 -3.21 -11.24 -3.39
N SER A 74 -4.30 -10.50 -3.15
CA SER A 74 -5.10 -9.81 -4.17
C SER A 74 -5.71 -8.55 -3.58
N ILE A 75 -5.96 -7.56 -4.43
CA ILE A 75 -6.75 -6.38 -4.10
C ILE A 75 -8.23 -6.77 -4.05
N PRO A 76 -8.97 -6.44 -2.97
CA PRO A 76 -10.40 -6.72 -2.88
C PRO A 76 -11.19 -6.07 -4.03
N ASN A 77 -12.04 -6.84 -4.70
CA ASN A 77 -12.89 -6.34 -5.77
C ASN A 77 -14.17 -5.68 -5.20
N VAL A 78 -13.98 -4.62 -4.42
CA VAL A 78 -15.08 -3.89 -3.72
C VAL A 78 -15.32 -2.50 -4.30
N LYS A 79 -14.39 -2.00 -5.12
CA LYS A 79 -14.49 -0.72 -5.85
C LYS A 79 -13.93 -0.91 -7.25
N LYS A 80 -14.59 -0.33 -8.26
CA LYS A 80 -14.14 -0.45 -9.66
C LYS A 80 -12.77 0.19 -9.86
N GLU A 81 -12.49 1.28 -9.17
CA GLU A 81 -11.21 2.00 -9.24
C GLU A 81 -10.03 1.10 -8.84
N TYR A 82 -10.25 0.14 -7.94
CA TYR A 82 -9.22 -0.80 -7.48
C TYR A 82 -8.70 -1.75 -8.57
N GLU A 83 -9.29 -1.75 -9.76
CA GLU A 83 -8.65 -2.30 -10.95
C GLU A 83 -7.24 -1.72 -11.16
N LYS A 84 -7.01 -0.44 -10.80
CA LYS A 84 -5.68 0.17 -10.76
C LYS A 84 -5.13 0.12 -9.33
N PRO A 85 -3.94 -0.46 -9.11
CA PRO A 85 -3.41 -0.69 -7.76
C PRO A 85 -3.13 0.60 -6.97
N ILE A 86 -2.89 1.72 -7.67
CA ILE A 86 -2.63 3.02 -7.05
C ILE A 86 -3.83 3.48 -6.19
N PHE A 87 -5.07 3.25 -6.63
CA PHE A 87 -6.25 3.69 -5.87
C PHE A 87 -6.43 2.90 -4.58
N TYR A 88 -6.24 1.58 -4.62
CA TYR A 88 -6.23 0.76 -3.41
C TYR A 88 -5.11 1.18 -2.46
N GLY A 89 -3.90 1.38 -3.00
CA GLY A 89 -2.75 1.77 -2.20
C GLY A 89 -2.89 3.15 -1.56
N THR A 90 -3.51 4.12 -2.24
CA THR A 90 -3.83 5.44 -1.68
C THR A 90 -4.88 5.34 -0.57
N ASP A 91 -5.94 4.56 -0.74
CA ASP A 91 -6.93 4.38 0.32
C ASP A 91 -6.33 3.65 1.54
N LEU A 92 -5.47 2.66 1.31
CA LEU A 92 -4.70 1.99 2.36
C LEU A 92 -3.78 2.96 3.10
N PHE A 93 -3.07 3.82 2.36
CA PHE A 93 -2.19 4.86 2.90
C PHE A 93 -2.94 5.78 3.87
N ASN A 94 -4.12 6.25 3.44
CA ASN A 94 -4.99 7.12 4.23
C ASN A 94 -5.56 6.37 5.45
N HIS A 95 -6.00 5.13 5.26
CA HIS A 95 -6.52 4.29 6.33
C HIS A 95 -5.48 4.04 7.42
N TRP A 96 -4.24 3.76 7.04
CA TRP A 96 -3.12 3.55 7.97
C TRP A 96 -2.54 4.84 8.55
N LYS A 97 -2.98 6.02 8.07
CA LYS A 97 -2.51 7.34 8.52
C LYS A 97 -0.98 7.45 8.50
N ILE A 98 -0.35 7.01 7.41
CA ILE A 98 1.12 6.96 7.29
C ILE A 98 1.76 8.33 7.45
N GLY A 99 1.07 9.39 7.02
CA GLY A 99 1.53 10.76 7.11
C GLY A 99 2.02 11.30 5.77
N TRP A 100 2.11 12.62 5.68
CA TRP A 100 2.57 13.40 4.54
C TRP A 100 3.95 13.02 3.96
N ASP A 101 4.88 12.53 4.78
CA ASP A 101 6.23 12.07 4.42
C ASP A 101 6.27 10.57 4.03
N GLY A 102 5.11 9.92 3.98
CA GLY A 102 4.98 8.48 3.74
C GLY A 102 5.19 8.04 2.30
N ILE A 103 5.60 6.78 2.12
CA ILE A 103 5.52 6.06 0.84
C ILE A 103 5.09 4.61 1.11
N ILE A 104 4.10 4.11 0.37
CA ILE A 104 3.75 2.67 0.34
C ILE A 104 4.22 2.06 -0.97
N PHE A 105 4.99 0.99 -0.89
CA PHE A 105 5.20 0.05 -1.99
C PHE A 105 4.17 -1.07 -1.83
N LEU A 106 3.16 -1.09 -2.70
CA LEU A 106 2.14 -2.12 -2.75
C LEU A 106 2.53 -3.18 -3.78
N ILE A 107 2.56 -4.45 -3.35
CA ILE A 107 2.82 -5.60 -4.21
C ILE A 107 1.68 -6.60 -4.03
N THR A 108 1.11 -7.07 -5.14
CA THR A 108 0.07 -8.11 -5.13
C THR A 108 0.60 -9.40 -5.76
N LYS A 109 0.41 -10.53 -5.09
CA LYS A 109 0.91 -11.83 -5.55
C LYS A 109 0.13 -12.36 -6.75
N ASN A 110 -1.19 -12.48 -6.61
CA ASN A 110 -2.06 -13.14 -7.58
C ASN A 110 -2.40 -12.19 -8.73
N ASP A 111 -2.71 -10.93 -8.43
CA ASP A 111 -3.09 -9.96 -9.45
C ASP A 111 -1.87 -9.48 -10.28
N ARG A 112 -0.65 -9.73 -9.78
CA ARG A 112 0.63 -9.29 -10.37
C ARG A 112 0.67 -7.79 -10.65
N LYS A 113 -0.06 -7.02 -9.85
CA LYS A 113 -0.10 -5.55 -9.85
C LYS A 113 0.81 -4.99 -8.75
N THR A 114 1.37 -3.82 -9.00
CA THR A 114 2.16 -3.08 -8.02
C THR A 114 1.96 -1.58 -8.19
N ALA A 115 2.10 -0.83 -7.10
CA ALA A 115 2.04 0.62 -7.08
C ALA A 115 3.01 1.17 -6.03
N ILE A 116 3.47 2.39 -6.23
CA ILE A 116 4.16 3.20 -5.23
C ILE A 116 3.23 4.38 -4.95
N CYS A 117 2.78 4.50 -3.71
CA CYS A 117 1.83 5.52 -3.27
C CYS A 117 2.56 6.51 -2.38
N THR A 118 2.63 7.76 -2.81
CA THR A 118 3.34 8.85 -2.15
C THR A 118 2.39 9.70 -1.32
N GLY A 119 2.91 10.25 -0.22
CA GLY A 119 2.27 11.31 0.54
C GLY A 119 2.50 12.67 -0.09
N TYR A 120 1.85 13.69 0.47
CA TYR A 120 1.92 15.07 -0.05
C TYR A 120 3.36 15.59 -0.17
N LEU A 121 4.21 15.38 0.84
CA LEU A 121 5.59 15.84 0.82
C LEU A 121 6.43 15.01 -0.16
N THR A 122 6.28 13.69 -0.12
CA THR A 122 7.10 12.78 -0.93
C THR A 122 6.74 12.82 -2.41
N GLU A 123 5.53 13.22 -2.80
CA GLU A 123 5.15 13.40 -4.21
C GLU A 123 5.99 14.49 -4.90
N HIS A 124 6.42 15.53 -4.16
CA HIS A 124 7.33 16.54 -4.71
C HIS A 124 8.71 15.97 -5.06
N PHE A 125 9.13 14.89 -4.40
CA PHE A 125 10.45 14.27 -4.58
C PHE A 125 10.40 12.99 -5.41
N LEU A 126 9.28 12.27 -5.41
CA LEU A 126 9.05 11.05 -6.18
C LEU A 126 7.68 11.11 -6.89
N PRO A 127 7.52 11.93 -7.94
CA PRO A 127 6.24 12.04 -8.64
C PRO A 127 5.78 10.71 -9.24
N ASP A 128 4.47 10.55 -9.45
CA ASP A 128 3.87 9.33 -10.04
C ASP A 128 4.59 8.83 -11.32
N SER A 129 5.03 9.76 -12.18
CA SER A 129 5.76 9.39 -13.40
C SER A 129 7.14 8.75 -13.13
N GLU A 130 7.86 9.20 -12.10
CA GLU A 130 9.14 8.62 -11.68
C GLU A 130 8.91 7.33 -10.88
N ALA A 131 7.91 7.29 -10.01
CA ALA A 131 7.49 6.08 -9.31
C ALA A 131 7.17 4.94 -10.29
N LYS A 132 6.42 5.23 -11.36
CA LYS A 132 6.15 4.26 -12.44
C LYS A 132 7.43 3.82 -13.14
N LYS A 133 8.36 4.74 -13.44
CA LYS A 133 9.67 4.36 -14.02
C LYS A 133 10.42 3.40 -13.08
N VAL A 134 10.42 3.66 -11.77
CA VAL A 134 11.05 2.79 -10.77
C VAL A 134 10.45 1.39 -10.83
N ILE A 135 9.12 1.30 -10.81
CA ILE A 135 8.39 0.02 -10.91
C ILE A 135 8.77 -0.75 -12.18
N TYR A 136 8.64 -0.12 -13.35
CA TYR A 136 8.78 -0.81 -14.63
C TYR A 136 10.22 -1.20 -14.94
N LYS A 137 11.20 -0.36 -14.57
CA LYS A 137 12.60 -0.59 -14.90
C LYS A 137 13.34 -1.47 -13.89
N TYR A 138 12.96 -1.42 -12.62
CA TYR A 138 13.78 -2.03 -11.56
C TYR A 138 13.03 -3.09 -10.73
N MET A 139 11.73 -2.93 -10.52
CA MET A 139 10.96 -3.88 -9.70
C MET A 139 10.42 -5.05 -10.55
N ILE A 140 9.65 -4.74 -11.60
CA ILE A 140 8.97 -5.74 -12.43
C ILE A 140 9.91 -6.78 -13.05
N PRO A 141 11.11 -6.44 -13.57
CA PRO A 141 12.01 -7.43 -14.14
C PRO A 141 12.42 -8.53 -13.15
N ASN A 142 12.55 -8.20 -11.87
CA ASN A 142 12.85 -9.16 -10.80
C ASN A 142 11.61 -9.95 -10.39
N PHE A 143 10.44 -9.28 -10.28
CA PHE A 143 9.17 -9.95 -9.97
C PHE A 143 8.80 -11.02 -11.00
N LYS A 144 9.10 -10.78 -12.28
CA LYS A 144 8.91 -11.77 -13.36
C LYS A 144 9.72 -13.06 -13.15
N LYS A 145 10.84 -12.97 -12.43
CA LYS A 145 11.70 -14.12 -12.06
C LYS A 145 11.30 -14.76 -10.71
N GLY A 146 10.27 -14.23 -10.04
CA GLY A 146 9.88 -14.65 -8.69
C GLY A 146 10.76 -14.05 -7.57
N ASP A 147 11.73 -13.19 -7.91
CA ASP A 147 12.62 -12.56 -6.94
C ASP A 147 12.05 -11.21 -6.47
N TYR A 148 11.07 -11.29 -5.57
CA TYR A 148 10.42 -10.10 -5.00
C TYR A 148 11.35 -9.30 -4.08
N GLY A 149 12.22 -9.97 -3.32
CA GLY A 149 13.17 -9.33 -2.41
C GLY A 149 14.11 -8.38 -3.17
N THR A 150 14.79 -8.89 -4.20
CA THR A 150 15.67 -8.07 -5.05
C THR A 150 14.92 -6.96 -5.76
N GLY A 151 13.71 -7.23 -6.26
CA GLY A 151 12.88 -6.22 -6.92
C GLY A 151 12.52 -5.06 -5.99
N ILE A 152 12.10 -5.34 -4.75
CA ILE A 152 11.76 -4.33 -3.75
C ILE A 152 13.01 -3.55 -3.33
N ILE A 153 14.11 -4.23 -3.01
CA ILE A 153 15.37 -3.58 -2.60
C ILE A 153 15.87 -2.61 -3.68
N THR A 154 15.90 -3.06 -4.94
CA THR A 154 16.32 -2.21 -6.07
C THR A 154 15.36 -1.05 -6.26
N GLY A 155 14.05 -1.28 -6.11
CA GLY A 155 13.03 -0.22 -6.16
C GLY A 155 13.24 0.86 -5.10
N ILE A 156 13.54 0.48 -3.84
CA ILE A 156 13.83 1.41 -2.75
C ILE A 156 15.08 2.24 -3.05
N ILE A 157 16.16 1.61 -3.51
CA ILE A 157 17.42 2.28 -3.85
C ILE A 157 17.21 3.32 -4.96
N GLU A 158 16.48 2.96 -6.01
CA GLU A 158 16.25 3.86 -7.14
C GLU A 158 15.26 4.98 -6.78
N ALA A 159 14.22 4.69 -6.00
CA ALA A 159 13.34 5.71 -5.45
C ALA A 159 14.12 6.72 -4.59
N ARG A 160 15.03 6.25 -3.73
CA ARG A 160 15.91 7.10 -2.92
C ARG A 160 16.75 8.03 -3.80
N LYS A 161 17.39 7.52 -4.86
CA LYS A 161 18.19 8.35 -5.79
C LYS A 161 17.35 9.44 -6.45
N VAL A 162 16.13 9.11 -6.89
CA VAL A 162 15.20 10.10 -7.48
C VAL A 162 14.84 11.16 -6.45
N MET A 163 14.48 10.77 -5.23
CA MET A 163 14.12 11.71 -4.16
C MET A 163 15.29 12.62 -3.81
N GLU A 164 16.50 12.08 -3.64
CA GLU A 164 17.70 12.88 -3.35
C GLU A 164 18.00 13.89 -4.46
N LYS A 165 17.92 13.46 -5.73
CA LYS A 165 18.09 14.34 -6.88
C LYS A 165 17.07 15.48 -6.86
N ASN A 166 15.78 15.16 -6.73
CA ASN A 166 14.71 16.15 -6.78
C ASN A 166 14.75 17.10 -5.56
N ARG A 167 15.09 16.59 -4.37
CA ARG A 167 15.29 17.40 -3.16
C ARG A 167 16.44 18.41 -3.33
N ARG A 168 17.55 18.00 -3.96
CA ARG A 168 18.67 18.91 -4.27
C ARG A 168 18.29 19.98 -5.30
N LEU A 169 17.52 19.61 -6.32
CA LEU A 169 17.03 20.56 -7.33
C LEU A 169 16.06 21.59 -6.73
N MET A 170 15.22 21.18 -5.79
CA MET A 170 14.21 22.05 -5.19
C MET A 170 14.77 22.94 -4.07
N TYR A 171 15.78 22.47 -3.33
CA TYR A 171 16.42 23.21 -2.24
C TYR A 171 17.95 23.31 -2.42
N PRO A 172 18.43 24.01 -3.46
CA PRO A 172 19.85 24.10 -3.77
C PRO A 172 20.65 24.80 -2.67
N GLU A 173 20.10 25.80 -1.98
CA GLU A 173 20.80 26.47 -0.87
C GLU A 173 21.07 25.55 0.33
N LYS A 174 20.18 24.57 0.56
CA LYS A 174 20.26 23.64 1.69
C LYS A 174 21.08 22.39 1.36
N TYR A 175 21.05 21.92 0.11
CA TYR A 175 21.63 20.63 -0.29
C TYR A 175 22.54 20.70 -1.52
N GLY A 176 22.79 21.89 -2.06
CA GLY A 176 23.55 22.14 -3.27
C GLY A 176 24.90 22.79 -2.98
N ARG A 177 25.93 21.94 -2.78
CA ARG A 177 27.32 22.16 -3.21
C ARG A 177 28.09 20.88 -2.91
N THR A 178 28.21 20.02 -3.92
CA THR A 178 29.40 19.17 -4.05
C THR A 178 30.10 19.68 -5.31
N LYS A 179 31.32 20.18 -5.11
CA LYS A 179 32.23 20.53 -6.21
C LYS A 179 32.56 19.30 -7.03
#